data_AF-A0A3A8JC99-F1
#
_entry.id   AF-A0A3A8JC99-F1
#
_cell.length_a   1.000
_cell.length_b   1.000
_cell.length_c   1.000
_cell.angle_alpha   90.00
_cell.angle_beta   90.00
_cell.angle_gamma   90.00
#
_symmetry.space_group_name_H-M   'P 1'
#
loop_
_entity.id
_entity.type
_entity.pdbx_description
1 polymer ?
#
loop_
_entity_poly.entity_id
_entity_poly.type
_entity_poly.pdbx_seq_one_letter_code
_entity_poly.pdbx_strand_id
1 'polypeptide(L)'
;MHVGAPGLSNTSGDDNAGGAMVGWMVGLSVVAVSLATSGTEALPETPPPAPYCEGEYADSYAALSPKARAFEQAMQKKYTYCVRSTAVYECLSYGAEGNVRRTRTPVSAHGTAFAYKQQAGETLLLTNEHVVEWPDVTSDAHPVDGVASGCKRVKDALSIVENEADHYDRDDIPLSKAVVDPQLDLAVIKSKAPLTVMPWKVGKSAAVRERDVVDVRGFPLGVFNATNMGKVISAYDRDEYKEWYHDDFVIDALLSQGNSGSPVLAISCKTGEFELVGVYHAGYSRGSALNVVVGIDQARDLMNNLRRTPRRAMEDSTPLDALARARVAKRAEVSATPFFPFGSRTAAVFPRADGTLLFALYEQDFPRRVHPLLVLEDLPVPSADGGFGKVGRVWFGGERGLLERPRAEQDAELQQQLARLLDALRRDATLTFSYQDSLPGSDESRQTFDTSARLGKTLERTIVAHRELSDAVAELADRFAPDATEPATRTESVLKNPPPPGIHLGLTGEPAGQAPSGAPPRDTGARQPAKSTQGKAARTPSGK
;
A
#
# COMPACT_ATOMS: atom_id res chain seq x y z
N MET A 1 -12.21 -29.33 -52.32
CA MET A 1 -11.44 -30.51 -52.77
C MET A 1 -11.86 -31.70 -51.92
N HIS A 2 -12.03 -32.83 -52.57
CA HIS A 2 -12.66 -34.07 -52.09
C HIS A 2 -11.68 -34.95 -51.28
N VAL A 3 -12.26 -35.96 -50.60
CA VAL A 3 -11.66 -37.20 -50.03
C VAL A 3 -10.98 -37.03 -48.67
N GLY A 4 -11.23 -37.81 -47.63
CA GLY A 4 -12.06 -39.00 -47.41
C GLY A 4 -11.61 -39.69 -46.11
N ALA A 5 -12.55 -40.19 -45.32
CA ALA A 5 -12.28 -41.11 -44.21
C ALA A 5 -11.82 -42.48 -44.73
N PRO A 6 -11.24 -43.33 -43.87
CA PRO A 6 -12.05 -44.43 -43.36
C PRO A 6 -11.80 -44.76 -41.88
N GLY A 7 -12.84 -45.27 -41.22
CA GLY A 7 -12.74 -45.95 -39.93
C GLY A 7 -12.38 -47.43 -40.09
N LEU A 8 -12.05 -48.08 -38.96
CA LEU A 8 -12.25 -49.50 -38.74
C LEU A 8 -12.26 -49.78 -37.22
N SER A 9 -13.33 -50.43 -36.80
CA SER A 9 -13.58 -51.05 -35.50
C SER A 9 -12.74 -52.31 -35.30
N ASN A 10 -12.41 -52.66 -34.05
CA ASN A 10 -12.45 -54.06 -33.64
C ASN A 10 -12.75 -54.22 -32.14
N THR A 11 -13.47 -55.30 -31.87
CA THR A 11 -14.17 -55.69 -30.66
C THR A 11 -13.35 -56.64 -29.76
N SER A 12 -13.91 -56.86 -28.56
CA SER A 12 -13.96 -58.10 -27.77
C SER A 12 -12.74 -58.58 -26.98
N GLY A 13 -13.00 -59.00 -25.73
CA GLY A 13 -12.32 -60.15 -25.12
C GLY A 13 -12.01 -60.06 -23.63
N ASP A 14 -13.01 -60.36 -22.81
CA ASP A 14 -12.99 -61.29 -21.66
C ASP A 14 -12.00 -61.14 -20.48
N ASP A 15 -12.61 -60.96 -19.30
CA ASP A 15 -12.52 -61.82 -18.11
C ASP A 15 -11.22 -62.61 -17.86
N ASN A 16 -10.55 -62.31 -16.73
CA ASN A 16 -10.33 -63.38 -15.75
C ASN A 16 -10.06 -62.87 -14.33
N ALA A 17 -10.80 -63.48 -13.42
CA ALA A 17 -10.64 -63.44 -11.98
C ALA A 17 -9.53 -64.39 -11.51
N GLY A 18 -9.08 -64.18 -10.27
CA GLY A 18 -8.17 -65.08 -9.55
C GLY A 18 -6.94 -64.31 -9.08
N GLY A 19 -6.57 -64.28 -7.82
CA GLY A 19 -6.99 -65.06 -6.67
C GLY A 19 -5.88 -64.83 -5.65
N ALA A 20 -6.25 -64.43 -4.44
CA ALA A 20 -5.34 -64.18 -3.35
C ALA A 20 -4.50 -65.41 -3.03
N MET A 21 -3.19 -65.23 -2.84
CA MET A 21 -2.42 -66.17 -2.03
C MET A 21 -1.54 -65.40 -1.04
N VAL A 22 -2.04 -65.38 0.19
CA VAL A 22 -1.39 -64.96 1.41
C VAL A 22 -0.33 -66.00 1.76
N GLY A 23 0.95 -65.63 1.68
CA GLY A 23 2.07 -66.42 2.15
C GLY A 23 2.73 -65.76 3.34
N TRP A 24 2.39 -66.21 4.56
CA TRP A 24 3.14 -65.89 5.77
C TRP A 24 4.43 -66.70 5.75
N MET A 25 5.57 -66.04 5.55
CA MET A 25 6.88 -66.63 5.82
C MET A 25 7.39 -66.12 7.17
N VAL A 26 7.37 -67.02 8.15
CA VAL A 26 8.03 -66.88 9.44
C VAL A 26 9.53 -67.07 9.21
N GLY A 27 10.29 -65.98 9.19
CA GLY A 27 11.74 -65.99 9.12
C GLY A 27 12.36 -65.91 10.52
N LEU A 28 13.08 -66.98 10.90
CA LEU A 28 13.90 -67.10 12.10
C LEU A 28 14.80 -65.87 12.31
N SER A 29 14.71 -65.25 13.49
CA SER A 29 15.71 -64.31 13.99
C SER A 29 16.94 -65.08 14.48
N VAL A 30 18.05 -64.97 13.73
CA VAL A 30 19.39 -65.32 14.24
C VAL A 30 19.97 -64.07 14.87
N VAL A 31 20.05 -64.07 16.21
CA VAL A 31 20.77 -63.04 16.98
C VAL A 31 22.27 -63.31 16.84
N ALA A 32 22.91 -62.62 15.90
CA ALA A 32 24.37 -62.54 15.83
C ALA A 32 24.84 -61.42 16.78
N VAL A 33 25.41 -61.81 17.92
CA VAL A 33 26.14 -60.91 18.82
C VAL A 33 27.43 -60.50 18.11
N SER A 34 27.44 -59.32 17.50
CA SER A 34 28.66 -58.69 16.99
C SER A 34 29.34 -57.90 18.11
N LEU A 35 30.59 -58.28 18.41
CA LEU A 35 31.48 -57.56 19.30
C LEU A 35 31.78 -56.18 18.71
N ALA A 36 31.41 -55.13 19.45
CA ALA A 36 31.68 -53.75 19.10
C ALA A 36 33.18 -53.46 19.20
N THR A 37 33.85 -53.32 18.05
CA THR A 37 35.06 -52.51 17.95
C THR A 37 34.64 -51.05 17.92
N SER A 38 35.10 -50.27 18.90
CA SER A 38 34.94 -48.82 18.98
C SER A 38 35.63 -48.16 17.78
N GLY A 39 34.89 -48.02 16.69
CA GLY A 39 35.24 -47.18 15.56
C GLY A 39 34.90 -45.73 15.90
N THR A 40 35.89 -44.87 15.81
CA THR A 40 35.75 -43.41 15.86
C THR A 40 34.64 -42.99 14.91
N GLU A 41 33.54 -42.48 15.46
CA GLU A 41 32.39 -41.98 14.72
C GLU A 41 32.85 -40.76 13.92
N ALA A 42 33.14 -40.98 12.64
CA ALA A 42 33.42 -39.91 11.70
C ALA A 42 32.17 -39.04 11.62
N LEU A 43 32.33 -37.74 11.88
CA LEU A 43 31.32 -36.72 11.61
C LEU A 43 30.74 -36.98 10.21
N PRO A 44 29.41 -36.95 10.02
CA PRO A 44 28.82 -37.15 8.70
C PRO A 44 29.41 -36.10 7.76
N GLU A 45 30.24 -36.57 6.81
CA GLU A 45 30.75 -35.73 5.74
C GLU A 45 29.55 -35.12 5.02
N THR A 46 29.52 -33.79 4.99
CA THR A 46 28.55 -33.04 4.21
C THR A 46 28.57 -33.58 2.79
N PRO A 47 27.45 -34.09 2.25
CA PRO A 47 27.44 -34.60 0.89
C PRO A 47 27.94 -33.51 -0.05
N PRO A 48 28.78 -33.86 -1.05
CA PRO A 48 29.32 -32.87 -1.98
C PRO A 48 28.16 -32.09 -2.60
N PRO A 49 28.31 -30.76 -2.79
CA PRO A 49 27.26 -29.94 -3.39
C PRO A 49 26.83 -30.59 -4.69
N ALA A 50 25.52 -30.82 -4.83
CA ALA A 50 24.97 -31.37 -6.05
C ALA A 50 25.44 -30.49 -7.21
N PRO A 51 25.85 -31.07 -8.35
CA PRO A 51 26.18 -30.26 -9.52
C PRO A 51 24.98 -29.34 -9.82
N TYR A 52 25.27 -28.09 -10.20
CA TYR A 52 24.27 -27.04 -10.50
C TYR A 52 23.59 -26.36 -9.29
N CYS A 53 24.16 -26.54 -8.09
CA CYS A 53 23.62 -25.99 -6.85
C CYS A 53 24.65 -25.12 -6.11
N GLU A 54 24.57 -23.81 -6.30
CA GLU A 54 25.35 -22.83 -5.54
C GLU A 54 24.53 -22.20 -4.38
N GLY A 55 23.22 -22.46 -4.29
CA GLY A 55 22.30 -21.90 -3.28
C GLY A 55 21.16 -22.86 -2.88
N GLU A 56 20.03 -22.33 -2.42
CA GLU A 56 18.85 -23.16 -2.12
C GLU A 56 18.17 -23.69 -3.40
N TYR A 57 18.30 -22.96 -4.52
CA TYR A 57 17.75 -23.29 -5.82
C TYR A 57 18.85 -23.53 -6.87
N ALA A 58 18.52 -24.36 -7.85
CA ALA A 58 19.46 -24.79 -8.88
C ALA A 58 19.53 -23.79 -10.05
N ASP A 59 20.69 -23.72 -10.69
CA ASP A 59 20.93 -22.89 -11.90
C ASP A 59 20.72 -23.66 -13.22
N SER A 60 20.30 -24.92 -13.13
CA SER A 60 20.07 -25.83 -14.26
C SER A 60 18.92 -26.81 -14.00
N TYR A 61 18.11 -27.05 -15.04
CA TYR A 61 17.06 -28.07 -15.04
C TYR A 61 17.59 -29.50 -14.90
N ALA A 62 18.90 -29.71 -15.12
CA ALA A 62 19.54 -31.01 -14.89
C ALA A 62 19.44 -31.45 -13.41
N ALA A 63 19.26 -30.50 -12.48
CA ALA A 63 19.04 -30.78 -11.06
C ALA A 63 17.65 -31.39 -10.74
N LEU A 64 16.71 -31.37 -11.70
CA LEU A 64 15.38 -31.95 -11.51
C LEU A 64 15.49 -33.48 -11.38
N SER A 65 15.01 -34.00 -10.25
CA SER A 65 15.06 -35.43 -9.93
C SER A 65 14.31 -36.27 -10.97
N PRO A 66 14.72 -37.51 -11.24
CA PRO A 66 14.02 -38.40 -12.16
C PRO A 66 12.55 -38.61 -11.77
N LYS A 67 12.27 -38.65 -10.47
CA LYS A 67 10.91 -38.76 -9.92
C LYS A 67 10.06 -37.54 -10.27
N ALA A 68 10.58 -36.33 -10.05
CA ALA A 68 9.87 -35.10 -10.41
C ALA A 68 9.64 -35.00 -11.92
N ARG A 69 10.63 -35.36 -12.74
CA ARG A 69 10.47 -35.45 -14.20
C ARG A 69 9.38 -36.42 -14.63
N ALA A 70 9.39 -37.63 -14.09
CA ALA A 70 8.38 -38.64 -14.40
C ALA A 70 6.99 -38.18 -13.97
N PHE A 71 6.89 -37.54 -12.81
CA PHE A 71 5.64 -36.98 -12.30
C PHE A 71 5.09 -35.89 -13.22
N GLU A 72 5.93 -34.97 -13.70
CA GLU A 72 5.53 -33.94 -14.66
C GLU A 72 5.07 -34.52 -16.00
N GLN A 73 5.76 -35.56 -16.49
CA GLN A 73 5.34 -36.25 -17.72
C GLN A 73 4.03 -37.02 -17.56
N ALA A 74 3.74 -37.53 -16.36
CA ALA A 74 2.55 -38.32 -16.07
C ALA A 74 1.32 -37.47 -15.69
N MET A 75 1.52 -36.20 -15.34
CA MET A 75 0.46 -35.30 -14.88
C MET A 75 -0.50 -34.94 -16.02
N GLN A 76 -1.57 -35.73 -16.17
CA GLN A 76 -2.66 -35.43 -17.11
C GLN A 76 -3.58 -34.30 -16.61
N LYS A 77 -3.70 -34.12 -15.29
CA LYS A 77 -4.58 -33.12 -14.67
C LYS A 77 -3.82 -31.84 -14.34
N LYS A 78 -4.20 -30.74 -14.99
CA LYS A 78 -3.60 -29.42 -14.81
C LYS A 78 -4.08 -28.79 -13.49
N TYR A 79 -3.16 -28.14 -12.79
CA TYR A 79 -3.43 -27.34 -11.58
C TYR A 79 -3.43 -25.83 -11.85
N THR A 80 -3.11 -25.42 -13.07
CA THR A 80 -3.26 -24.06 -13.60
C THR A 80 -4.50 -23.96 -14.48
N TYR A 81 -5.21 -22.85 -14.37
CA TYR A 81 -6.52 -22.62 -14.97
C TYR A 81 -6.56 -21.26 -15.67
N CYS A 82 -7.21 -21.20 -16.84
CA CYS A 82 -7.51 -19.94 -17.51
C CYS A 82 -8.66 -19.27 -16.76
N VAL A 83 -8.41 -18.08 -16.21
CA VAL A 83 -9.43 -17.30 -15.52
C VAL A 83 -9.91 -16.20 -16.43
N ARG A 84 -11.23 -16.15 -16.65
CA ARG A 84 -11.90 -15.08 -17.35
C ARG A 84 -12.61 -14.19 -16.35
N SER A 85 -12.23 -12.92 -16.35
CA SER A 85 -12.93 -11.86 -15.64
C SER A 85 -13.72 -11.04 -16.65
N THR A 86 -15.00 -10.80 -16.38
CA THR A 86 -15.85 -9.97 -17.24
C THR A 86 -16.45 -8.84 -16.43
N ALA A 87 -16.64 -7.68 -17.07
CA ALA A 87 -17.37 -6.56 -16.50
C ALA A 87 -18.28 -5.92 -17.54
N VAL A 88 -19.36 -5.30 -17.07
CA VAL A 88 -20.25 -4.47 -17.89
C VAL A 88 -20.24 -3.06 -17.31
N TYR A 89 -19.88 -2.10 -18.15
CA TYR A 89 -19.89 -0.68 -17.81
C TYR A 89 -21.10 0.02 -18.41
N GLU A 90 -21.74 0.89 -17.64
CA GLU A 90 -22.80 1.79 -18.09
C GLU A 90 -22.23 3.21 -18.26
N CYS A 91 -22.21 3.67 -19.51
CA CYS A 91 -21.76 5.00 -19.88
C CYS A 91 -22.98 5.91 -20.10
N LEU A 92 -22.99 7.08 -19.43
CA LEU A 92 -24.01 8.11 -19.64
C LEU A 92 -23.55 9.08 -20.73
N SER A 93 -24.46 9.40 -21.64
CA SER A 93 -24.24 10.44 -22.66
C SER A 93 -25.51 11.28 -22.82
N TYR A 94 -25.36 12.53 -23.25
CA TYR A 94 -26.48 13.41 -23.54
C TYR A 94 -26.75 13.41 -25.05
N GLY A 95 -28.00 13.16 -25.44
CA GLY A 95 -28.44 13.37 -26.82
C GLY A 95 -28.52 14.85 -27.16
N ALA A 96 -28.64 15.18 -28.45
CA ALA A 96 -28.79 16.56 -28.92
C ALA A 96 -29.99 17.31 -28.30
N GLU A 97 -30.99 16.57 -27.82
CA GLU A 97 -32.20 17.09 -27.17
C GLU A 97 -32.06 17.20 -25.63
N GLY A 98 -30.89 16.91 -25.06
CA GLY A 98 -30.68 16.90 -23.60
C GLY A 98 -31.15 15.63 -22.87
N ASN A 99 -31.73 14.67 -23.59
CA ASN A 99 -32.13 13.37 -23.04
C ASN A 99 -30.90 12.50 -22.69
N VAL A 100 -30.90 11.86 -21.52
CA VAL A 100 -29.84 10.95 -21.08
C VAL A 100 -29.93 9.61 -21.80
N ARG A 101 -28.86 9.22 -22.49
CA ARG A 101 -28.68 7.90 -23.11
C ARG A 101 -27.72 7.06 -22.28
N ARG A 102 -28.04 5.78 -22.15
CA ARG A 102 -27.22 4.79 -21.43
C ARG A 102 -26.73 3.75 -22.42
N THR A 103 -25.41 3.60 -22.52
CA THR A 103 -24.78 2.56 -23.31
C THR A 103 -24.11 1.57 -22.38
N ARG A 104 -24.32 0.27 -22.60
CA ARG A 104 -23.64 -0.78 -21.85
C ARG A 104 -22.53 -1.39 -22.68
N THR A 105 -21.32 -1.38 -22.15
CA THR A 105 -20.12 -1.92 -22.80
C THR A 105 -19.61 -3.11 -22.01
N PRO A 106 -19.72 -4.34 -22.53
CA PRO A 106 -19.09 -5.50 -21.92
C PRO A 106 -17.59 -5.51 -22.24
N VAL A 107 -16.79 -5.91 -21.26
CA VAL A 107 -15.35 -6.13 -21.39
C VAL A 107 -14.96 -7.44 -20.74
N SER A 108 -13.89 -8.05 -21.23
CA SER A 108 -13.30 -9.26 -20.66
C SER A 108 -11.80 -9.13 -20.56
N ALA A 109 -11.23 -9.80 -19.57
CA ALA A 109 -9.80 -9.98 -19.38
C ALA A 109 -9.54 -11.45 -19.06
N HIS A 110 -8.39 -11.94 -19.51
CA HIS A 110 -7.93 -13.30 -19.24
C HIS A 110 -6.65 -13.25 -18.42
N GLY A 111 -6.53 -14.19 -17.49
CA GLY A 111 -5.35 -14.40 -16.68
C GLY A 111 -5.19 -15.87 -16.32
N THR A 112 -4.23 -16.14 -15.46
CA THR A 112 -3.93 -17.47 -14.94
C THR A 112 -4.23 -17.51 -13.45
N ALA A 113 -4.80 -18.62 -12.98
CA ALA A 113 -4.81 -18.95 -11.56
C ALA A 113 -4.33 -20.37 -11.34
N PHE A 114 -3.81 -20.66 -10.15
CA PHE A 114 -3.43 -22.02 -9.78
C PHE A 114 -4.03 -22.42 -8.44
N ALA A 115 -4.56 -23.64 -8.38
CA ALA A 115 -5.12 -24.19 -7.15
C ALA A 115 -3.99 -24.58 -6.19
N TYR A 116 -4.01 -24.09 -4.96
CA TYR A 116 -2.94 -24.37 -3.97
C TYR A 116 -3.44 -25.05 -2.70
N LYS A 117 -4.76 -25.06 -2.44
CA LYS A 117 -5.32 -25.66 -1.22
C LYS A 117 -6.78 -26.03 -1.41
N GLN A 118 -7.21 -27.15 -0.82
CA GLN A 118 -8.63 -27.44 -0.59
C GLN A 118 -8.96 -27.15 0.87
N GLN A 119 -10.06 -26.42 1.12
CA GLN A 119 -10.50 -26.02 2.45
C GLN A 119 -12.02 -25.94 2.49
N ALA A 120 -12.64 -26.59 3.48
CA ALA A 120 -14.08 -26.56 3.71
C ALA A 120 -14.94 -26.93 2.47
N GLY A 121 -14.47 -27.89 1.66
CA GLY A 121 -15.17 -28.31 0.43
C GLY A 121 -15.04 -27.36 -0.75
N GLU A 122 -14.26 -26.28 -0.61
CA GLU A 122 -13.91 -25.36 -1.69
C GLU A 122 -12.43 -25.56 -2.09
N THR A 123 -12.11 -25.30 -3.35
CA THR A 123 -10.72 -25.21 -3.80
C THR A 123 -10.31 -23.74 -3.87
N LEU A 124 -9.22 -23.39 -3.18
CA LEU A 124 -8.61 -22.06 -3.20
C LEU A 124 -7.57 -21.98 -4.31
N LEU A 125 -7.65 -20.91 -5.07
CA LEU A 125 -6.72 -20.56 -6.14
C LEU A 125 -6.06 -19.22 -5.84
N LEU A 126 -4.82 -19.06 -6.27
CA LEU A 126 -4.09 -17.81 -6.22
C LEU A 126 -3.93 -17.24 -7.63
N THR A 127 -4.08 -15.93 -7.77
CA THR A 127 -3.90 -15.15 -9.00
C THR A 127 -3.55 -13.70 -8.63
N ASN A 128 -3.40 -12.82 -9.61
CA ASN A 128 -3.20 -11.40 -9.35
C ASN A 128 -4.52 -10.67 -9.06
N GLU A 129 -4.40 -9.54 -8.37
CA GLU A 129 -5.54 -8.65 -8.11
C GLU A 129 -6.08 -8.06 -9.40
N HIS A 130 -5.21 -7.54 -10.26
CA HIS A 130 -5.62 -6.90 -11.52
C HIS A 130 -6.26 -7.86 -12.54
N VAL A 131 -6.14 -9.18 -12.33
CA VAL A 131 -6.84 -10.19 -13.14
C VAL A 131 -8.31 -10.31 -12.74
N VAL A 132 -8.62 -10.10 -11.45
CA VAL A 132 -9.95 -10.36 -10.88
C VAL A 132 -10.71 -9.10 -10.51
N GLU A 133 -10.06 -7.94 -10.56
CA GLU A 133 -10.69 -6.65 -10.29
C GLU A 133 -10.80 -5.71 -11.48
N TRP A 134 -11.88 -4.93 -11.42
CA TRP A 134 -12.23 -3.91 -12.38
C TRP A 134 -12.53 -2.61 -11.62
N PRO A 135 -12.14 -1.43 -12.15
CA PRO A 135 -12.46 -0.17 -11.50
C PRO A 135 -13.97 0.07 -11.41
N ASP A 136 -14.44 0.64 -10.30
CA ASP A 136 -15.86 0.98 -10.16
C ASP A 136 -16.33 2.05 -11.15
N VAL A 137 -15.42 2.97 -11.49
CA VAL A 137 -15.61 4.01 -12.50
C VAL A 137 -14.33 4.13 -13.32
N THR A 138 -14.46 4.08 -14.64
CA THR A 138 -13.33 4.30 -15.55
C THR A 138 -12.87 5.75 -15.45
N SER A 139 -11.55 5.95 -15.46
CA SER A 139 -10.93 7.28 -15.42
C SER A 139 -9.61 7.26 -16.18
N ASP A 140 -8.99 8.42 -16.39
CA ASP A 140 -7.66 8.48 -17.00
C ASP A 140 -6.60 7.79 -16.12
N ALA A 141 -6.83 7.74 -14.79
CA ALA A 141 -5.99 7.01 -13.83
C ALA A 141 -6.25 5.49 -13.85
N HIS A 142 -7.48 5.07 -14.14
CA HIS A 142 -7.94 3.68 -14.16
C HIS A 142 -8.66 3.38 -15.50
N PRO A 143 -7.90 3.33 -16.61
CA PRO A 143 -8.48 3.08 -17.91
C PRO A 143 -8.91 1.61 -18.03
N VAL A 144 -9.96 1.38 -18.82
CA VAL A 144 -10.39 0.05 -19.25
C VAL A 144 -10.43 0.08 -20.76
N ASP A 145 -9.73 -0.86 -21.40
CA ASP A 145 -9.64 -0.88 -22.86
C ASP A 145 -11.04 -0.99 -23.50
N GLY A 146 -11.28 -0.17 -24.52
CA GLY A 146 -12.59 -0.07 -25.18
C GLY A 146 -13.71 0.62 -24.37
N VAL A 147 -13.46 1.16 -23.18
CA VAL A 147 -14.47 1.86 -22.36
C VAL A 147 -14.06 3.32 -22.13
N ALA A 148 -14.97 4.25 -22.42
CA ALA A 148 -14.72 5.68 -22.21
C ALA A 148 -14.53 6.02 -20.72
N SER A 149 -13.82 7.12 -20.44
CA SER A 149 -13.69 7.68 -19.08
C SER A 149 -15.06 8.13 -18.53
N GLY A 150 -15.30 7.93 -17.25
CA GLY A 150 -16.56 8.28 -16.56
C GLY A 150 -17.68 7.24 -16.61
N CYS A 151 -17.42 6.03 -17.11
CA CYS A 151 -18.41 4.94 -17.14
C CYS A 151 -18.38 4.13 -15.84
N LYS A 152 -19.57 3.75 -15.33
CA LYS A 152 -19.71 3.02 -14.06
C LYS A 152 -19.84 1.52 -14.28
N ARG A 153 -19.09 0.71 -13.53
CA ARG A 153 -19.26 -0.75 -13.50
C ARG A 153 -20.63 -1.10 -12.89
N VAL A 154 -21.43 -1.88 -13.62
CA VAL A 154 -22.78 -2.31 -13.16
C VAL A 154 -22.89 -3.82 -12.92
N LYS A 155 -21.96 -4.59 -13.47
CA LYS A 155 -21.89 -6.05 -13.30
C LYS A 155 -20.47 -6.52 -13.50
N ASP A 156 -20.05 -7.52 -12.74
CA ASP A 156 -18.85 -8.31 -13.01
C ASP A 156 -19.12 -9.81 -12.79
N ALA A 157 -18.25 -10.65 -13.34
CA ALA A 157 -18.26 -12.10 -13.13
C ALA A 157 -16.86 -12.68 -13.31
N LEU A 158 -16.60 -13.81 -12.64
CA LEU A 158 -15.34 -14.52 -12.66
C LEU A 158 -15.58 -16.02 -12.87
N SER A 159 -14.92 -16.61 -13.87
CA SER A 159 -15.02 -18.05 -14.16
C SER A 159 -13.69 -18.65 -14.61
N ILE A 160 -13.56 -19.96 -14.47
CA ILE A 160 -12.56 -20.75 -15.20
C ILE A 160 -13.16 -21.15 -16.54
N VAL A 161 -12.38 -20.96 -17.60
CA VAL A 161 -12.74 -21.26 -18.99
C VAL A 161 -11.72 -22.19 -19.62
N GLU A 162 -12.05 -22.78 -20.77
CA GLU A 162 -11.08 -23.59 -21.50
C GLU A 162 -10.01 -22.72 -22.19
N ASN A 163 -10.43 -21.63 -22.83
CA ASN A 163 -9.59 -20.68 -23.53
C ASN A 163 -10.33 -19.36 -23.84
N GLU A 164 -9.66 -18.37 -24.46
CA GLU A 164 -10.24 -17.07 -24.80
C GLU A 164 -11.40 -17.12 -25.80
N ALA A 165 -11.43 -18.14 -26.68
CA ALA A 165 -12.47 -18.32 -27.69
C ALA A 165 -13.66 -19.13 -27.16
N ASP A 166 -13.62 -19.54 -25.89
CA ASP A 166 -14.73 -20.19 -25.23
C ASP A 166 -15.91 -19.21 -25.10
N HIS A 167 -17.05 -19.59 -25.66
CA HIS A 167 -18.27 -18.78 -25.61
C HIS A 167 -19.43 -19.56 -24.99
N TYR A 168 -19.15 -20.71 -24.36
CA TYR A 168 -20.17 -21.60 -23.87
C TYR A 168 -20.28 -21.56 -22.34
N ASP A 169 -20.92 -20.52 -21.80
CA ASP A 169 -21.04 -20.26 -20.34
C ASP A 169 -21.55 -21.43 -19.44
N ARG A 170 -22.01 -22.55 -20.00
CA ARG A 170 -22.58 -23.67 -19.21
C ARG A 170 -21.54 -24.63 -18.63
N ASP A 171 -20.35 -24.73 -19.23
CA ASP A 171 -19.25 -25.56 -18.71
C ASP A 171 -18.17 -24.73 -17.99
N ASP A 172 -18.23 -23.39 -18.09
CA ASP A 172 -17.54 -22.45 -17.21
C ASP A 172 -17.70 -22.83 -15.73
N ILE A 173 -16.59 -22.83 -15.00
CA ILE A 173 -16.61 -23.07 -13.55
C ILE A 173 -16.65 -21.71 -12.84
N PRO A 174 -17.74 -21.37 -12.12
CA PRO A 174 -17.85 -20.08 -11.45
C PRO A 174 -16.86 -19.95 -10.30
N LEU A 175 -16.29 -18.76 -10.18
CA LEU A 175 -15.35 -18.38 -9.12
C LEU A 175 -15.92 -17.26 -8.26
N SER A 176 -15.46 -17.18 -7.02
CA SER A 176 -15.74 -16.05 -6.13
C SER A 176 -14.47 -15.58 -5.41
N LYS A 177 -14.43 -14.32 -5.03
CA LYS A 177 -13.28 -13.71 -4.34
C LYS A 177 -13.32 -14.12 -2.86
N ALA A 178 -12.22 -14.68 -2.35
CA ALA A 178 -12.06 -14.98 -0.92
C ALA A 178 -11.36 -13.83 -0.19
N VAL A 179 -10.24 -13.37 -0.73
CA VAL A 179 -9.53 -12.15 -0.29
C VAL A 179 -8.78 -11.55 -1.48
N VAL A 180 -8.72 -10.23 -1.50
CA VAL A 180 -8.02 -9.44 -2.52
C VAL A 180 -7.09 -8.48 -1.79
N ASP A 181 -5.82 -8.43 -2.20
CA ASP A 181 -4.80 -7.55 -1.64
C ASP A 181 -4.17 -6.70 -2.77
N PRO A 182 -4.66 -5.46 -2.96
CA PRO A 182 -4.12 -4.55 -3.97
C PRO A 182 -2.65 -4.19 -3.74
N GLN A 183 -2.14 -4.21 -2.50
CA GLN A 183 -0.75 -3.83 -2.23
C GLN A 183 0.24 -4.87 -2.75
N LEU A 184 -0.14 -6.15 -2.72
CA LEU A 184 0.66 -7.25 -3.25
C LEU A 184 0.34 -7.58 -4.71
N ASP A 185 -0.67 -6.94 -5.30
CA ASP A 185 -1.28 -7.36 -6.57
C ASP A 185 -1.66 -8.86 -6.56
N LEU A 186 -2.25 -9.35 -5.46
CA LEU A 186 -2.61 -10.75 -5.29
C LEU A 186 -4.05 -10.93 -4.82
N ALA A 187 -4.68 -12.00 -5.28
CA ALA A 187 -6.00 -12.40 -4.87
C ALA A 187 -6.10 -13.91 -4.65
N VAL A 188 -6.75 -14.29 -3.56
CA VAL A 188 -7.23 -15.66 -3.36
C VAL A 188 -8.68 -15.71 -3.80
N ILE A 189 -8.95 -16.58 -4.77
CA ILE A 189 -10.29 -16.87 -5.27
C ILE A 189 -10.65 -18.32 -4.93
N LYS A 190 -11.93 -18.65 -4.99
CA LYS A 190 -12.44 -19.97 -4.59
C LYS A 190 -13.45 -20.53 -5.57
N SER A 191 -13.36 -21.84 -5.76
CA SER A 191 -14.31 -22.64 -6.52
C SER A 191 -14.98 -23.68 -5.63
N LYS A 192 -16.27 -23.93 -5.84
CA LYS A 192 -16.98 -25.07 -5.24
C LYS A 192 -16.69 -26.38 -5.98
N ALA A 193 -16.17 -26.31 -7.20
CA ALA A 193 -15.76 -27.50 -7.93
C ALA A 193 -14.43 -28.04 -7.33
N PRO A 194 -14.28 -29.37 -7.24
CA PRO A 194 -13.02 -29.96 -6.84
C PRO A 194 -11.99 -29.80 -7.96
N LEU A 195 -10.98 -28.95 -7.74
CA LEU A 195 -9.89 -28.72 -8.69
C LEU A 195 -8.61 -29.45 -8.23
N THR A 196 -7.72 -29.70 -9.19
CA THR A 196 -6.43 -30.36 -8.92
C THR A 196 -5.49 -29.34 -8.29
N VAL A 197 -5.10 -29.58 -7.04
CA VAL A 197 -4.17 -28.72 -6.30
C VAL A 197 -2.73 -28.96 -6.77
N MET A 198 -1.96 -27.88 -6.85
CA MET A 198 -0.54 -27.90 -7.13
C MET A 198 0.17 -28.87 -6.17
N PRO A 199 0.93 -29.84 -6.70
CA PRO A 199 1.56 -30.89 -5.90
C PRO A 199 2.88 -30.45 -5.25
N TRP A 200 3.38 -29.28 -5.66
CA TRP A 200 4.65 -28.73 -5.24
C TRP A 200 4.55 -27.95 -3.93
N LYS A 201 5.65 -27.88 -3.19
CA LYS A 201 5.70 -27.14 -1.92
C LYS A 201 5.81 -25.64 -2.18
N VAL A 202 5.46 -24.85 -1.18
CA VAL A 202 5.76 -23.41 -1.16
C VAL A 202 7.21 -23.22 -0.72
N GLY A 203 8.05 -22.77 -1.65
CA GLY A 203 9.47 -22.44 -1.46
C GLY A 203 9.66 -21.06 -0.83
N LYS A 204 10.87 -20.48 -0.96
CA LYS A 204 11.25 -19.17 -0.41
C LYS A 204 11.76 -18.24 -1.50
N SER A 205 11.06 -17.16 -1.77
CA SER A 205 11.53 -16.11 -2.69
C SER A 205 12.84 -15.48 -2.24
N ALA A 206 13.04 -15.30 -0.92
CA ALA A 206 14.24 -14.64 -0.40
C ALA A 206 15.55 -15.44 -0.61
N ALA A 207 15.45 -16.72 -0.99
CA ALA A 207 16.59 -17.58 -1.26
C ALA A 207 16.89 -17.73 -2.77
N VAL A 208 16.08 -17.09 -3.63
CA VAL A 208 16.30 -17.04 -5.07
C VAL A 208 17.49 -16.13 -5.37
N ARG A 209 18.29 -16.50 -6.37
CA ARG A 209 19.47 -15.77 -6.81
C ARG A 209 19.46 -15.64 -8.33
N GLU A 210 20.25 -14.70 -8.83
CA GLU A 210 20.51 -14.60 -10.26
C GLU A 210 21.01 -15.93 -10.82
N ARG A 211 20.56 -16.26 -12.03
CA ARG A 211 20.82 -17.49 -12.80
C ARG A 211 20.07 -18.74 -12.35
N ASP A 212 19.41 -18.73 -11.19
CA ASP A 212 18.52 -19.81 -10.77
C ASP A 212 17.45 -20.03 -11.86
N VAL A 213 17.18 -21.29 -12.21
CA VAL A 213 16.20 -21.64 -13.25
C VAL A 213 14.78 -21.60 -12.70
N VAL A 214 13.86 -21.09 -13.51
CA VAL A 214 12.45 -20.94 -13.17
C VAL A 214 11.53 -21.45 -14.25
N ASP A 215 10.49 -22.16 -13.84
CA ASP A 215 9.42 -22.73 -14.66
C ASP A 215 8.11 -21.99 -14.36
N VAL A 216 7.52 -21.37 -15.39
CA VAL A 216 6.30 -20.55 -15.29
C VAL A 216 5.20 -21.22 -16.08
N ARG A 217 4.04 -21.42 -15.45
CA ARG A 217 2.93 -22.18 -16.07
C ARG A 217 1.66 -21.37 -16.12
N GLY A 218 1.13 -21.14 -17.30
CA GLY A 218 -0.05 -20.29 -17.43
C GLY A 218 -0.70 -20.32 -18.79
N PHE A 219 -1.53 -19.31 -19.05
CA PHE A 219 -2.33 -19.20 -20.24
C PHE A 219 -1.96 -17.93 -21.01
N PRO A 220 -0.89 -17.94 -21.82
CA PRO A 220 -0.58 -16.82 -22.71
C PRO A 220 -1.80 -16.49 -23.57
N LEU A 221 -2.20 -15.22 -23.51
CA LEU A 221 -3.37 -14.63 -24.15
C LEU A 221 -4.69 -15.34 -23.80
N GLY A 222 -4.71 -16.22 -22.80
CA GLY A 222 -5.87 -17.07 -22.53
C GLY A 222 -6.07 -18.21 -23.54
N VAL A 223 -5.18 -18.43 -24.50
CA VAL A 223 -5.44 -19.33 -25.65
C VAL A 223 -5.21 -20.80 -25.32
N PHE A 224 -4.10 -21.10 -24.64
CA PHE A 224 -3.74 -22.48 -24.28
C PHE A 224 -2.83 -22.48 -23.05
N ASN A 225 -2.77 -23.62 -22.36
CA ASN A 225 -1.84 -23.80 -21.25
C ASN A 225 -0.41 -23.98 -21.78
N ALA A 226 0.51 -23.14 -21.33
CA ALA A 226 1.92 -23.14 -21.71
C ALA A 226 2.82 -23.27 -20.49
N THR A 227 3.97 -23.90 -20.70
CA THR A 227 5.09 -23.92 -19.74
C THR A 227 6.24 -23.16 -20.36
N ASN A 228 6.63 -22.06 -19.73
CA ASN A 228 7.73 -21.20 -20.15
C ASN A 228 8.88 -21.35 -19.16
N MET A 229 10.09 -21.49 -19.68
CA MET A 229 11.30 -21.61 -18.88
C MET A 229 12.11 -20.33 -18.98
N GLY A 230 12.82 -20.02 -17.89
CA GLY A 230 13.75 -18.89 -17.86
C GLY A 230 14.72 -19.01 -16.68
N LYS A 231 15.39 -17.90 -16.41
CA LYS A 231 16.29 -17.68 -15.29
C LYS A 231 15.92 -16.40 -14.59
N VAL A 232 16.28 -16.34 -13.32
CA VAL A 232 16.27 -15.10 -12.56
C VAL A 232 17.42 -14.23 -13.06
N ILE A 233 17.10 -12.98 -13.43
CA ILE A 233 18.06 -11.99 -13.92
C ILE A 233 18.26 -10.83 -12.95
N SER A 234 17.33 -10.64 -12.00
CA SER A 234 17.52 -9.80 -10.83
C SER A 234 16.83 -10.47 -9.65
N ALA A 235 17.56 -10.73 -8.57
CA ALA A 235 17.01 -11.42 -7.39
C ALA A 235 16.19 -10.49 -6.47
N TYR A 236 16.26 -9.18 -6.70
CA TYR A 236 15.58 -8.18 -5.87
C TYR A 236 15.25 -6.93 -6.68
N ASP A 237 13.97 -6.60 -6.76
CA ASP A 237 13.43 -5.34 -7.25
C ASP A 237 12.32 -4.90 -6.30
N ARG A 238 12.42 -3.71 -5.71
CA ARG A 238 11.36 -3.19 -4.83
C ARG A 238 10.38 -2.43 -5.69
N ASP A 239 9.17 -2.95 -5.89
CA ASP A 239 8.14 -2.22 -6.61
C ASP A 239 7.36 -1.31 -5.65
N GLU A 240 7.43 -0.02 -5.95
CA GLU A 240 6.68 1.05 -5.29
C GLU A 240 5.83 1.80 -6.34
N TYR A 241 5.61 1.23 -7.52
CA TYR A 241 4.85 1.82 -8.60
C TYR A 241 3.35 1.80 -8.28
N LYS A 242 2.70 2.97 -8.41
CA LYS A 242 1.28 3.18 -8.07
C LYS A 242 0.95 2.74 -6.64
N GLU A 243 0.01 1.81 -6.48
CA GLU A 243 -0.49 1.29 -5.20
C GLU A 243 0.24 0.02 -4.75
N TRP A 244 1.14 -0.51 -5.59
CA TRP A 244 1.89 -1.72 -5.32
C TRP A 244 3.03 -1.44 -4.35
N TYR A 245 3.17 -2.32 -3.38
CA TYR A 245 4.21 -2.27 -2.37
C TYR A 245 4.64 -3.70 -2.04
N HIS A 246 5.49 -4.26 -2.91
CA HIS A 246 6.00 -5.61 -2.77
C HIS A 246 7.45 -5.73 -3.23
N ASP A 247 8.12 -6.76 -2.71
CA ASP A 247 9.44 -7.20 -3.13
C ASP A 247 9.31 -8.21 -4.28
N ASP A 248 9.90 -7.87 -5.41
CA ASP A 248 9.91 -8.67 -6.62
C ASP A 248 11.28 -9.24 -6.92
N PHE A 249 11.28 -10.21 -7.83
CA PHE A 249 12.45 -10.61 -8.58
C PHE A 249 12.09 -10.64 -10.06
N VAL A 250 13.10 -10.47 -10.92
CA VAL A 250 12.92 -10.36 -12.36
C VAL A 250 13.44 -11.62 -13.05
N ILE A 251 12.67 -12.13 -14.01
CA ILE A 251 12.99 -13.33 -14.79
C ILE A 251 12.93 -13.06 -16.30
N ASP A 252 13.70 -13.84 -17.06
CA ASP A 252 13.79 -13.71 -18.52
C ASP A 252 12.87 -14.67 -19.30
N ALA A 253 11.97 -15.38 -18.61
CA ALA A 253 11.02 -16.29 -19.25
C ALA A 253 10.14 -15.55 -20.29
N LEU A 254 9.85 -16.17 -21.43
CA LEU A 254 9.02 -15.54 -22.46
C LEU A 254 7.55 -15.54 -22.03
N LEU A 255 7.06 -14.41 -21.54
CA LEU A 255 5.69 -14.25 -21.06
C LEU A 255 4.96 -13.14 -21.83
N SER A 256 3.65 -13.30 -21.93
CA SER A 256 2.72 -12.37 -22.56
C SER A 256 1.53 -12.08 -21.64
N GLN A 257 0.65 -11.14 -22.04
CA GLN A 257 -0.65 -10.95 -21.38
C GLN A 257 -1.38 -12.29 -21.24
N GLY A 258 -2.18 -12.47 -20.19
CA GLY A 258 -2.81 -13.74 -19.85
C GLY A 258 -1.97 -14.66 -18.94
N ASN A 259 -0.64 -14.50 -18.91
CA ASN A 259 0.19 -15.22 -17.93
C ASN A 259 0.07 -14.64 -16.52
N SER A 260 -0.43 -13.41 -16.33
CA SER A 260 -0.59 -12.81 -15.00
C SER A 260 -1.36 -13.76 -14.07
N GLY A 261 -0.75 -14.07 -12.93
CA GLY A 261 -1.23 -14.99 -11.90
C GLY A 261 -0.62 -16.39 -12.02
N SER A 262 0.29 -16.61 -12.97
CA SER A 262 1.00 -17.88 -13.12
C SER A 262 1.92 -18.17 -11.92
N PRO A 263 1.95 -19.41 -11.42
CA PRO A 263 2.97 -19.84 -10.48
C PRO A 263 4.35 -19.82 -11.14
N VAL A 264 5.34 -19.31 -10.41
CA VAL A 264 6.76 -19.37 -10.77
C VAL A 264 7.43 -20.38 -9.85
N LEU A 265 7.97 -21.45 -10.44
CA LEU A 265 8.55 -22.59 -9.73
C LEU A 265 10.07 -22.59 -9.90
N ALA A 266 10.81 -22.86 -8.84
CA ALA A 266 12.25 -23.10 -8.88
C ALA A 266 12.57 -24.54 -8.45
N ILE A 267 13.74 -25.05 -8.83
CA ILE A 267 14.17 -26.41 -8.48
C ILE A 267 14.97 -26.36 -7.19
N SER A 268 14.44 -26.97 -6.13
CA SER A 268 15.11 -27.05 -4.83
C SER A 268 16.34 -27.94 -4.92
N CYS A 269 17.51 -27.40 -4.57
CA CYS A 269 18.75 -28.16 -4.54
C CYS A 269 18.77 -29.27 -3.47
N LYS A 270 17.90 -29.15 -2.46
CA LYS A 270 17.78 -30.15 -1.38
C LYS A 270 16.99 -31.37 -1.82
N THR A 271 15.96 -31.20 -2.65
CA THR A 271 15.02 -32.27 -3.01
C THR A 271 15.08 -32.67 -4.48
N GLY A 272 15.59 -31.81 -5.36
CA GLY A 272 15.46 -31.96 -6.81
C GLY A 272 14.00 -31.92 -7.27
N GLU A 273 13.11 -31.29 -6.51
CA GLU A 273 11.68 -31.11 -6.83
C GLU A 273 11.40 -29.61 -7.06
N PHE A 274 10.29 -29.30 -7.72
CA PHE A 274 9.84 -27.92 -7.85
C PHE A 274 9.31 -27.38 -6.51
N GLU A 275 9.54 -26.10 -6.29
CA GLU A 275 8.94 -25.31 -5.21
C GLU A 275 8.40 -23.99 -5.79
N LEU A 276 7.22 -23.57 -5.34
CA LEU A 276 6.65 -22.27 -5.69
C LEU A 276 7.45 -21.16 -5.03
N VAL A 277 8.07 -20.28 -5.84
CA VAL A 277 8.90 -19.16 -5.38
C VAL A 277 8.28 -17.79 -5.69
N GLY A 278 7.26 -17.72 -6.55
CA GLY A 278 6.55 -16.46 -6.78
C GLY A 278 5.31 -16.59 -7.65
N VAL A 279 4.68 -15.44 -7.91
CA VAL A 279 3.54 -15.29 -8.81
C VAL A 279 3.86 -14.21 -9.83
N TYR A 280 3.82 -14.55 -11.12
CA TYR A 280 4.08 -13.57 -12.17
C TYR A 280 2.94 -12.55 -12.25
N HIS A 281 3.24 -11.25 -12.23
CA HIS A 281 2.21 -10.21 -12.27
C HIS A 281 2.29 -9.30 -13.50
N ALA A 282 3.48 -8.76 -13.81
CA ALA A 282 3.65 -7.81 -14.91
C ALA A 282 5.03 -7.94 -15.58
N GLY A 283 5.16 -7.40 -16.79
CA GLY A 283 6.44 -7.21 -17.46
C GLY A 283 6.62 -5.74 -17.84
N TYR A 284 7.86 -5.29 -17.97
CA TYR A 284 8.15 -3.93 -18.44
C TYR A 284 7.65 -3.75 -19.88
N SER A 285 6.68 -2.85 -20.10
CA SER A 285 5.99 -2.67 -21.39
C SER A 285 6.88 -2.30 -22.58
N ARG A 286 8.13 -1.88 -22.34
CA ARG A 286 9.14 -1.54 -23.35
C ARG A 286 10.35 -2.49 -23.39
N GLY A 287 10.35 -3.54 -22.57
CA GLY A 287 11.44 -4.52 -22.50
C GLY A 287 10.91 -5.94 -22.69
N SER A 288 11.40 -6.65 -23.71
CA SER A 288 11.20 -8.10 -23.78
C SER A 288 12.05 -8.78 -22.70
N ALA A 289 11.52 -9.84 -22.08
CA ALA A 289 12.22 -10.66 -21.09
C ALA A 289 12.64 -9.92 -19.78
N LEU A 290 11.92 -8.86 -19.41
CA LEU A 290 11.99 -8.23 -18.09
C LEU A 290 10.65 -8.45 -17.38
N ASN A 291 10.47 -9.67 -16.85
CA ASN A 291 9.21 -10.09 -16.24
C ASN A 291 9.34 -10.06 -14.73
N VAL A 292 8.46 -9.34 -14.08
CA VAL A 292 8.47 -9.09 -12.65
C VAL A 292 7.58 -10.11 -11.95
N VAL A 293 8.08 -10.66 -10.85
CA VAL A 293 7.46 -11.75 -10.10
C VAL A 293 7.36 -11.37 -8.64
N VAL A 294 6.14 -11.41 -8.11
CA VAL A 294 5.88 -11.16 -6.68
C VAL A 294 6.43 -12.33 -5.87
N GLY A 295 7.35 -12.03 -4.95
CA GLY A 295 7.99 -13.04 -4.11
C GLY A 295 6.99 -13.77 -3.20
N ILE A 296 7.00 -15.12 -3.23
CA ILE A 296 6.01 -15.94 -2.53
C ILE A 296 6.01 -15.77 -1.00
N ASP A 297 7.13 -15.34 -0.41
CA ASP A 297 7.23 -15.16 1.04
C ASP A 297 6.24 -14.09 1.55
N GLN A 298 5.94 -13.09 0.73
CA GLN A 298 4.97 -12.03 1.05
C GLN A 298 3.52 -12.53 0.97
N ALA A 299 3.25 -13.50 0.09
CA ALA A 299 1.91 -14.06 -0.09
C ALA A 299 1.50 -15.05 1.01
N ARG A 300 2.42 -15.47 1.90
CA ARG A 300 2.15 -16.55 2.87
C ARG A 300 0.99 -16.26 3.81
N ASP A 301 0.89 -15.03 4.34
CA ASP A 301 -0.21 -14.69 5.26
C ASP A 301 -1.55 -14.63 4.51
N LEU A 302 -1.54 -14.09 3.28
CA LEU A 302 -2.68 -14.10 2.38
C LEU A 302 -3.14 -15.53 2.04
N MET A 303 -2.22 -16.43 1.68
CA MET A 303 -2.54 -17.81 1.32
C MET A 303 -3.00 -18.66 2.51
N ASN A 304 -2.37 -18.50 3.68
CA ASN A 304 -2.63 -19.39 4.81
C ASN A 304 -3.80 -18.91 5.68
N ASN A 305 -3.89 -17.60 5.89
CA ASN A 305 -4.81 -16.98 6.83
C ASN A 305 -5.87 -16.11 6.16
N LEU A 306 -5.84 -15.96 4.83
CA LEU A 306 -6.73 -15.08 4.07
C LEU A 306 -6.70 -13.63 4.57
N ARG A 307 -5.53 -13.19 5.05
CA ARG A 307 -5.31 -11.86 5.60
C ARG A 307 -4.61 -10.98 4.58
N ARG A 308 -5.13 -9.77 4.41
CA ARG A 308 -4.48 -8.73 3.60
C ARG A 308 -3.26 -8.20 4.33
N THR A 309 -2.27 -7.78 3.57
CA THR A 309 -1.19 -6.94 4.06
C THR A 309 -1.82 -5.72 4.72
N PRO A 310 -1.47 -5.40 5.98
CA PRO A 310 -1.93 -4.17 6.60
C PRO A 310 -1.53 -3.04 5.68
N ARG A 311 -2.50 -2.25 5.22
CA ARG A 311 -2.25 -1.11 4.33
C ARG A 311 -1.13 -0.29 4.97
N ARG A 312 0.09 -0.40 4.45
CA ARG A 312 1.13 0.57 4.79
C ARG A 312 0.60 1.86 4.20
N ALA A 313 0.01 2.70 5.06
CA ALA A 313 -0.39 4.03 4.66
C ALA A 313 0.88 4.69 4.14
N MET A 314 1.02 4.75 2.82
CA MET A 314 2.15 5.43 2.19
C MET A 314 2.09 6.94 2.55
N GLU A 315 0.90 7.43 2.90
CA GLU A 315 0.61 8.70 3.57
C GLU A 315 1.17 8.82 5.01
N ASP A 316 1.56 7.72 5.67
CA ASP A 316 2.12 7.70 7.03
C ASP A 316 3.65 7.55 7.10
N SER A 317 4.33 7.41 5.97
CA SER A 317 5.77 7.07 5.96
C SER A 317 6.70 8.17 6.48
N THR A 318 6.23 9.42 6.56
CA THR A 318 7.00 10.50 7.19
C THR A 318 6.58 10.65 8.65
N PRO A 319 7.36 10.13 9.62
CA PRO A 319 7.00 10.23 11.02
C PRO A 319 6.91 11.70 11.44
N LEU A 320 5.75 12.08 11.97
CA LEU A 320 5.52 13.40 12.56
C LEU A 320 5.90 13.36 14.05
N ASP A 321 7.19 13.23 14.31
CA ASP A 321 7.77 13.23 15.66
C ASP A 321 8.51 14.53 15.97
N ALA A 322 8.99 14.65 17.20
CA ALA A 322 9.77 15.81 17.65
C ALA A 322 11.08 16.01 16.84
N LEU A 323 11.67 14.94 16.31
CA LEU A 323 12.90 15.03 15.50
C LEU A 323 12.61 15.60 14.12
N ALA A 324 11.51 15.19 13.48
CA ALA A 324 11.01 15.78 12.24
C ALA A 324 10.71 17.27 12.44
N ARG A 325 10.04 17.65 13.54
CA ARG A 325 9.81 19.07 13.87
C ARG A 325 11.10 19.86 13.97
N ALA A 326 12.08 19.35 14.71
CA ALA A 326 13.37 20.00 14.89
C ALA A 326 14.13 20.18 13.56
N ARG A 327 14.06 19.18 12.66
CA ARG A 327 14.62 19.28 11.30
C ARG A 327 13.92 20.37 10.48
N VAL A 328 12.59 20.39 10.49
CA VAL A 328 11.80 21.41 9.79
C VAL A 328 12.13 22.81 10.30
N ALA A 329 12.16 23.00 11.62
CA ALA A 329 12.51 24.26 12.25
C ALA A 329 13.93 24.72 11.84
N LYS A 330 14.93 23.85 12.02
CA LYS A 330 16.32 24.15 11.70
C LYS A 330 16.53 24.48 10.23
N ARG A 331 15.90 23.71 9.32
CA ARG A 331 15.99 23.97 7.88
C ARG A 331 15.35 25.31 7.52
N ALA A 332 14.18 25.60 8.07
CA ALA A 332 13.47 26.85 7.83
C ALA A 332 14.23 28.08 8.38
N GLU A 333 14.98 27.94 9.47
CA GLU A 333 15.83 29.02 10.01
C GLU A 333 17.02 29.36 9.09
N VAL A 334 17.63 28.35 8.48
CA VAL A 334 18.87 28.51 7.69
C VAL A 334 18.57 28.74 6.20
N SER A 335 17.40 28.30 5.72
CA SER A 335 17.02 28.39 4.31
C SER A 335 16.54 29.79 3.94
N ALA A 336 17.14 30.37 2.90
CA ALA A 336 16.59 31.57 2.24
C ALA A 336 15.24 31.28 1.55
N THR A 337 14.90 30.01 1.34
CA THR A 337 13.67 29.53 0.71
C THR A 337 12.91 28.63 1.68
N PRO A 338 12.10 29.19 2.61
CA PRO A 338 11.24 28.41 3.50
C PRO A 338 10.03 27.77 2.78
N PHE A 339 10.02 27.80 1.44
CA PHE A 339 8.91 27.43 0.60
C PHE A 339 8.96 25.95 0.20
N PHE A 340 7.79 25.34 0.10
CA PHE A 340 7.59 23.98 -0.38
C PHE A 340 6.27 23.87 -1.15
N PRO A 341 6.17 22.96 -2.13
CA PRO A 341 4.93 22.77 -2.87
C PRO A 341 3.85 22.11 -1.99
N PHE A 342 2.60 22.51 -2.17
CA PHE A 342 1.45 21.94 -1.48
C PHE A 342 0.23 21.93 -2.42
N GLY A 343 -0.09 20.76 -2.99
CA GLY A 343 -1.16 20.68 -3.98
C GLY A 343 -0.84 21.53 -5.23
N SER A 344 -1.77 22.40 -5.61
CA SER A 344 -1.57 23.37 -6.69
C SER A 344 -0.96 24.71 -6.21
N ARG A 345 -0.57 24.81 -4.93
CA ARG A 345 -0.13 26.06 -4.28
C ARG A 345 1.28 25.95 -3.71
N THR A 346 1.80 27.09 -3.26
CA THR A 346 3.05 27.16 -2.51
C THR A 346 2.75 27.38 -1.03
N ALA A 347 3.38 26.59 -0.17
CA ALA A 347 3.37 26.79 1.27
C ALA A 347 4.75 27.27 1.76
N ALA A 348 4.80 27.86 2.94
CA ALA A 348 6.05 28.17 3.64
C ALA A 348 5.93 27.87 5.13
N VAL A 349 7.07 27.61 5.77
CA VAL A 349 7.16 27.43 7.22
C VAL A 349 8.09 28.48 7.83
N PHE A 350 7.60 29.18 8.85
CA PHE A 350 8.33 30.23 9.56
C PHE A 350 8.52 29.83 11.03
N PRO A 351 9.77 29.60 11.47
CA PRO A 351 10.06 29.34 12.88
C PRO A 351 10.03 30.64 13.68
N ARG A 352 9.52 30.56 14.91
CA ARG A 352 9.55 31.66 15.89
C ARG A 352 10.48 31.32 17.06
N ALA A 353 10.95 32.37 17.75
CA ALA A 353 11.85 32.25 18.90
C ALA A 353 11.26 31.47 20.10
N ASP A 354 9.93 31.36 20.18
CA ASP A 354 9.21 30.57 21.21
C ASP A 354 9.09 29.08 20.85
N GLY A 355 9.67 28.64 19.73
CA GLY A 355 9.61 27.26 19.23
C GLY A 355 8.33 26.94 18.45
N THR A 356 7.44 27.92 18.25
CA THR A 356 6.26 27.80 17.39
C THR A 356 6.66 27.79 15.93
N LEU A 357 6.00 26.96 15.13
CA LEU A 357 6.11 26.99 13.66
C LEU A 357 4.84 27.61 13.08
N LEU A 358 4.98 28.52 12.13
CA LEU A 358 3.85 29.05 11.37
C LEU A 358 3.89 28.48 9.95
N PHE A 359 2.83 27.79 9.56
CA PHE A 359 2.64 27.35 8.20
C PHE A 359 1.76 28.34 7.46
N ALA A 360 2.29 28.94 6.38
CA ALA A 360 1.56 29.88 5.54
C ALA A 360 1.30 29.27 4.17
N LEU A 361 0.06 29.30 3.69
CA LEU A 361 -0.31 28.85 2.35
C LEU A 361 -0.59 30.07 1.47
N TYR A 362 0.01 30.12 0.28
CA TYR A 362 -0.13 31.23 -0.66
C TYR A 362 -1.07 30.88 -1.83
N GLU A 363 -1.54 31.91 -2.53
CA GLU A 363 -2.27 31.76 -3.79
C GLU A 363 -1.42 31.06 -4.88
N GLN A 364 -2.10 30.50 -5.88
CA GLN A 364 -1.45 29.92 -7.07
C GLN A 364 -0.60 30.95 -7.83
N ASP A 365 -0.90 32.23 -7.66
CA ASP A 365 -0.20 33.34 -8.32
C ASP A 365 1.08 33.79 -7.60
N PHE A 366 1.46 33.13 -6.49
CA PHE A 366 2.77 33.33 -5.86
C PHE A 366 3.90 32.99 -6.87
N PRO A 367 4.98 33.80 -6.98
CA PRO A 367 5.37 34.92 -6.12
C PRO A 367 4.87 36.31 -6.58
N ARG A 368 4.00 36.40 -7.59
CA ARG A 368 3.45 37.71 -8.02
C ARG A 368 2.55 38.32 -6.93
N ARG A 369 1.83 37.46 -6.20
CA ARG A 369 1.06 37.81 -5.01
C ARG A 369 1.70 37.16 -3.78
N VAL A 370 2.03 37.97 -2.78
CA VAL A 370 2.76 37.54 -1.56
C VAL A 370 1.88 37.52 -0.31
N HIS A 371 0.56 37.58 -0.49
CA HIS A 371 -0.40 37.51 0.61
C HIS A 371 -0.79 36.04 0.86
N PRO A 372 -0.63 35.52 2.07
CA PRO A 372 -1.07 34.16 2.38
C PRO A 372 -2.60 34.11 2.49
N LEU A 373 -3.18 33.04 1.96
CA LEU A 373 -4.60 32.67 2.09
C LEU A 373 -4.91 32.19 3.50
N LEU A 374 -3.96 31.49 4.11
CA LEU A 374 -4.10 30.87 5.42
C LEU A 374 -2.75 30.89 6.13
N VAL A 375 -2.78 31.18 7.43
CA VAL A 375 -1.65 30.94 8.34
C VAL A 375 -2.13 30.05 9.49
N LEU A 376 -1.43 28.95 9.73
CA LEU A 376 -1.68 28.02 10.82
C LEU A 376 -0.53 28.05 11.81
N GLU A 377 -0.87 28.14 13.09
CA GLU A 377 0.09 28.00 14.17
C GLU A 377 0.24 26.56 14.59
N ASP A 378 1.50 26.13 14.74
CA ASP A 378 1.87 24.83 15.25
C ASP A 378 2.71 25.00 16.51
N LEU A 379 2.08 24.72 17.66
CA LEU A 379 2.67 24.85 18.98
C LEU A 379 3.53 23.62 19.32
N PRO A 380 4.72 23.80 19.90
CA PRO A 380 5.54 22.67 20.34
C PRO A 380 4.83 21.89 21.45
N VAL A 381 4.93 20.56 21.40
CA VAL A 381 4.45 19.70 22.50
C VAL A 381 5.63 19.40 23.43
N PRO A 382 5.45 19.45 24.77
CA PRO A 382 6.48 19.03 25.70
C PRO A 382 6.95 17.60 25.38
N SER A 383 8.25 17.36 25.48
CA SER A 383 8.95 16.17 24.96
C SER A 383 8.45 14.81 25.48
N ALA A 384 7.60 14.77 26.50
CA ALA A 384 7.04 13.53 27.05
C ALA A 384 6.08 12.81 26.08
N ASP A 385 5.41 13.54 25.18
CA ASP A 385 4.41 12.99 24.25
C ASP A 385 5.02 12.60 22.89
N GLY A 386 6.29 12.96 22.61
CA GLY A 386 7.02 12.60 21.38
C GLY A 386 6.48 13.13 20.04
N GLY A 387 5.33 13.78 20.01
CA GLY A 387 4.66 14.25 18.78
C GLY A 387 5.26 15.52 18.16
N PHE A 388 4.98 15.75 16.88
CA PHE A 388 5.45 16.93 16.13
C PHE A 388 4.97 18.26 16.71
N GLY A 389 3.69 18.36 17.13
CA GLY A 389 3.09 19.66 17.43
C GLY A 389 1.59 19.63 17.67
N LYS A 390 1.01 20.71 18.19
CA LYS A 390 -0.44 20.89 18.39
C LYS A 390 -0.94 22.11 17.60
N VAL A 391 -2.14 22.00 17.05
CA VAL A 391 -2.81 23.12 16.35
C VAL A 391 -3.02 24.27 17.33
N GLY A 392 -2.49 25.45 16.99
CA GLY A 392 -2.67 26.71 17.70
C GLY A 392 -3.76 27.58 17.05
N ARG A 393 -3.46 28.86 16.84
CA ARG A 393 -4.34 29.82 16.18
C ARG A 393 -4.32 29.69 14.67
N VAL A 394 -5.35 30.24 14.05
CA VAL A 394 -5.57 30.21 12.60
C VAL A 394 -5.95 31.60 12.12
N TRP A 395 -5.30 32.04 11.05
CA TRP A 395 -5.61 33.30 10.38
C TRP A 395 -5.99 33.02 8.92
N PHE A 396 -7.09 33.60 8.48
CA PHE A 396 -7.50 33.60 7.08
C PHE A 396 -7.13 34.95 6.46
N GLY A 397 -6.66 34.93 5.22
CA GLY A 397 -6.03 36.09 4.61
C GLY A 397 -6.38 36.35 3.16
N GLY A 398 -5.89 37.50 2.68
CA GLY A 398 -5.99 37.97 1.32
C GLY A 398 -5.25 39.31 1.16
N GLU A 399 -5.55 40.07 0.12
CA GLU A 399 -4.90 41.36 -0.15
C GLU A 399 -5.02 42.39 1.00
N ARG A 400 -6.07 42.26 1.84
CA ARG A 400 -6.33 43.17 2.96
C ARG A 400 -5.53 42.85 4.23
N GLY A 401 -4.89 41.68 4.30
CA GLY A 401 -4.19 41.19 5.49
C GLY A 401 -4.82 39.92 6.05
N LEU A 402 -4.54 39.63 7.32
CA LEU A 402 -4.91 38.41 8.02
C LEU A 402 -5.89 38.67 9.14
N LEU A 403 -6.93 37.85 9.24
CA LEU A 403 -7.92 37.89 10.32
C LEU A 403 -7.88 36.59 11.13
N GLU A 404 -7.66 36.73 12.43
CA GLU A 404 -7.69 35.59 13.35
C GLU A 404 -9.13 35.10 13.51
N ARG A 405 -9.35 33.79 13.35
CA ARG A 405 -10.64 33.17 13.66
C ARG A 405 -10.48 32.31 14.91
N PRO A 406 -11.03 32.74 16.07
CA PRO A 406 -10.90 32.01 17.32
C PRO A 406 -11.42 30.58 17.19
N ARG A 407 -10.67 29.61 17.73
CA ARG A 407 -11.06 28.20 17.68
C ARG A 407 -12.43 27.92 18.29
N ALA A 408 -12.85 28.72 19.27
CA ALA A 408 -14.16 28.61 19.91
C ALA A 408 -15.33 28.95 18.97
N GLU A 409 -15.08 29.71 17.90
CA GLU A 409 -16.09 30.09 16.90
C GLU A 409 -16.13 29.11 15.71
N GLN A 410 -15.18 28.16 15.66
CA GLN A 410 -15.10 27.16 14.60
C GLN A 410 -15.94 25.94 14.96
N ASP A 411 -16.77 25.49 14.02
CA ASP A 411 -17.48 24.23 14.16
C ASP A 411 -16.52 23.01 14.11
N ALA A 412 -17.02 21.84 14.52
CA ALA A 412 -16.21 20.63 14.61
C ALA A 412 -15.67 20.15 13.25
N GLU A 413 -16.40 20.41 12.16
CA GLU A 413 -16.01 20.03 10.81
C GLU A 413 -14.83 20.87 10.33
N LEU A 414 -14.91 22.20 10.48
CA LEU A 414 -13.83 23.13 10.18
C LEU A 414 -12.58 22.82 11.02
N GLN A 415 -12.74 22.53 12.32
CA GLN A 415 -11.61 22.13 13.16
C GLN A 415 -10.94 20.83 12.67
N GLN A 416 -11.73 19.85 12.21
CA GLN A 416 -11.20 18.61 11.66
C GLN A 416 -10.48 18.84 10.32
N GLN A 417 -11.03 19.68 9.45
CA GLN A 417 -10.41 20.06 8.18
C GLN A 417 -9.08 20.78 8.40
N LEU A 418 -9.03 21.75 9.32
CA LEU A 418 -7.80 22.49 9.67
C LEU A 418 -6.74 21.58 10.31
N ALA A 419 -7.14 20.60 11.12
CA ALA A 419 -6.21 19.61 11.68
C ALA A 419 -5.60 18.73 10.58
N ARG A 420 -6.42 18.19 9.67
CA ARG A 420 -5.94 17.40 8.52
C ARG A 420 -5.00 18.21 7.62
N LEU A 421 -5.33 19.48 7.38
CA LEU A 421 -4.50 20.40 6.63
C LEU A 421 -3.15 20.63 7.30
N LEU A 422 -3.12 20.88 8.61
CA LEU A 422 -1.86 21.07 9.32
C LEU A 422 -0.98 19.81 9.25
N ASP A 423 -1.56 18.62 9.41
CA ASP A 423 -0.82 17.37 9.28
C ASP A 423 -0.25 17.16 7.88
N ALA A 424 -1.02 17.48 6.83
CA ALA A 424 -0.53 17.45 5.46
C ALA A 424 0.63 18.43 5.22
N LEU A 425 0.52 19.68 5.72
CA LEU A 425 1.58 20.69 5.63
C LEU A 425 2.86 20.26 6.36
N ARG A 426 2.75 19.63 7.53
CA ARG A 426 3.90 19.10 8.28
C ARG A 426 4.64 18.02 7.49
N ARG A 427 3.89 17.10 6.87
CA ARG A 427 4.44 16.00 6.07
C ARG A 427 5.13 16.53 4.83
N ASP A 428 4.47 17.41 4.07
CA ASP A 428 5.03 17.97 2.84
C ASP A 428 6.28 18.82 3.11
N ALA A 429 6.30 19.59 4.21
CA ALA A 429 7.49 20.33 4.64
C ALA A 429 8.64 19.36 4.98
N THR A 430 8.37 18.33 5.77
CA THR A 430 9.38 17.34 6.19
C THR A 430 9.94 16.59 4.99
N LEU A 431 9.08 16.17 4.06
CA LEU A 431 9.46 15.45 2.85
C LEU A 431 10.25 16.35 1.89
N THR A 432 9.78 17.57 1.65
CA THR A 432 10.48 18.53 0.78
C THR A 432 11.86 18.85 1.31
N PHE A 433 11.99 19.11 2.62
CA PHE A 433 13.29 19.41 3.20
C PHE A 433 14.23 18.20 3.22
N SER A 434 13.70 17.00 3.47
CA SER A 434 14.49 15.76 3.35
C SER A 434 14.96 15.52 1.91
N TYR A 435 14.11 15.81 0.92
CA TYR A 435 14.47 15.74 -0.49
C TYR A 435 15.58 16.76 -0.83
N GLN A 436 15.40 18.02 -0.43
CA GLN A 436 16.42 19.07 -0.65
C GLN A 436 17.76 18.72 0.00
N ASP A 437 17.74 18.20 1.22
CA ASP A 437 18.95 17.77 1.94
C ASP A 437 19.60 16.54 1.28
N SER A 438 18.83 15.75 0.53
CA SER A 438 19.32 14.60 -0.24
C SER A 438 19.83 14.94 -1.64
N LEU A 439 19.63 16.16 -2.13
CA LEU A 439 20.07 16.52 -3.47
C LEU A 439 21.60 16.45 -3.53
N PRO A 440 22.18 15.66 -4.45
CA PRO A 440 23.59 15.34 -4.40
C PRO A 440 24.47 16.58 -4.58
N GLY A 441 25.49 16.70 -3.72
CA GLY A 441 26.69 17.47 -4.04
C GLY A 441 27.45 16.84 -5.22
N SER A 442 28.38 17.58 -5.83
CA SER A 442 29.09 17.17 -7.06
C SER A 442 29.91 15.86 -6.97
N ASP A 443 30.09 15.28 -5.78
CA ASP A 443 30.95 14.12 -5.53
C ASP A 443 30.25 12.91 -4.85
N GLU A 444 28.91 12.81 -4.94
CA GLU A 444 28.16 11.82 -4.15
C GLU A 444 27.92 10.45 -4.82
N SER A 445 27.68 9.45 -3.96
CA SER A 445 27.52 8.04 -4.32
C SER A 445 26.19 7.74 -5.05
N ARG A 446 26.15 6.64 -5.81
CA ARG A 446 24.94 6.12 -6.47
C ARG A 446 23.76 5.90 -5.50
N GLN A 447 24.05 5.48 -4.26
CA GLN A 447 23.02 5.28 -3.24
C GLN A 447 22.32 6.59 -2.86
N THR A 448 23.04 7.71 -2.83
CA THR A 448 22.43 9.01 -2.56
C THR A 448 21.49 9.38 -3.69
N PHE A 449 21.93 9.23 -4.95
CA PHE A 449 21.09 9.49 -6.11
C PHE A 449 19.79 8.68 -6.11
N ASP A 450 19.86 7.38 -5.80
CA ASP A 450 18.67 6.52 -5.71
C ASP A 450 17.73 6.99 -4.59
N THR A 451 18.30 7.45 -3.46
CA THR A 451 17.53 8.00 -2.34
C THR A 451 16.83 9.30 -2.72
N SER A 452 17.53 10.25 -3.36
CA SER A 452 16.93 11.50 -3.83
C SER A 452 15.85 11.24 -4.87
N ALA A 453 16.08 10.30 -5.80
CA ALA A 453 15.10 9.92 -6.81
C ALA A 453 13.83 9.33 -6.20
N ARG A 454 13.94 8.52 -5.15
CA ARG A 454 12.79 8.00 -4.38
C ARG A 454 12.03 9.14 -3.69
N LEU A 455 12.74 9.98 -2.93
CA LEU A 455 12.13 11.12 -2.24
C LEU A 455 11.44 12.09 -3.20
N GLY A 456 12.02 12.33 -4.37
CA GLY A 456 11.42 13.16 -5.43
C GLY A 456 10.12 12.58 -5.95
N LYS A 457 10.09 11.28 -6.27
CA LYS A 457 8.86 10.59 -6.70
C LYS A 457 7.77 10.60 -5.61
N THR A 458 8.16 10.39 -4.34
CA THR A 458 7.22 10.47 -3.22
C THR A 458 6.63 11.88 -3.12
N LEU A 459 7.46 12.92 -3.23
CA LEU A 459 7.03 14.32 -3.19
C LEU A 459 6.07 14.66 -4.33
N GLU A 460 6.34 14.22 -5.56
CA GLU A 460 5.42 14.41 -6.69
C GLU A 460 4.04 13.78 -6.43
N ARG A 461 4.00 12.59 -5.83
CA ARG A 461 2.75 11.92 -5.48
C ARG A 461 1.98 12.67 -4.39
N THR A 462 2.65 13.15 -3.34
CA THR A 462 1.97 13.90 -2.26
C THR A 462 1.44 15.24 -2.76
N ILE A 463 2.17 15.92 -3.65
CA ILE A 463 1.69 17.13 -4.32
C ILE A 463 0.38 16.85 -5.08
N VAL A 464 0.30 15.76 -5.84
CA VAL A 464 -0.95 15.40 -6.54
C VAL A 464 -2.07 15.06 -5.55
N ALA A 465 -1.78 14.27 -4.52
CA ALA A 465 -2.76 13.86 -3.51
C ALA A 465 -3.37 15.04 -2.73
N HIS A 466 -2.58 16.07 -2.44
CA HIS A 466 -3.03 17.26 -1.70
C HIS A 466 -3.66 18.35 -2.57
N ARG A 467 -3.90 18.11 -3.87
CA ARG A 467 -4.52 19.10 -4.76
C ARG A 467 -5.92 19.50 -4.30
N GLU A 468 -6.79 18.53 -4.03
CA GLU A 468 -8.16 18.78 -3.55
C GLU A 468 -8.17 19.52 -2.21
N LEU A 469 -7.27 19.16 -1.30
CA LEU A 469 -7.11 19.82 -0.01
C LEU A 469 -6.66 21.27 -0.18
N SER A 470 -5.74 21.55 -1.12
CA SER A 470 -5.29 22.92 -1.41
C SER A 470 -6.40 23.79 -2.02
N ASP A 471 -7.29 23.21 -2.81
CA ASP A 471 -8.43 23.92 -3.41
C ASP A 471 -9.52 24.20 -2.37
N ALA A 472 -9.85 23.23 -1.51
CA ALA A 472 -10.78 23.42 -0.40
C ALA A 472 -10.34 24.54 0.56
N VAL A 473 -9.03 24.70 0.78
CA VAL A 473 -8.50 25.78 1.63
C VAL A 473 -8.68 27.15 0.99
N ALA A 474 -8.59 27.27 -0.33
CA ALA A 474 -8.86 28.54 -0.99
C ALA A 474 -10.34 28.95 -0.85
N GLU A 475 -11.27 28.00 -0.97
CA GLU A 475 -12.68 28.26 -0.72
C GLU A 475 -12.95 28.69 0.73
N LEU A 476 -12.28 28.06 1.70
CA LEU A 476 -12.34 28.49 3.10
C LEU A 476 -11.74 29.89 3.30
N ALA A 477 -10.61 30.19 2.67
CA ALA A 477 -9.99 31.50 2.73
C ALA A 477 -10.91 32.58 2.18
N ASP A 478 -11.53 32.37 1.03
CA ASP A 478 -12.50 33.31 0.45
C ASP A 478 -13.69 33.57 1.38
N ARG A 479 -14.15 32.54 2.09
CA ARG A 479 -15.28 32.64 3.03
C ARG A 479 -14.92 33.37 4.34
N PHE A 480 -13.71 33.19 4.84
CA PHE A 480 -13.30 33.67 6.17
C PHE A 480 -12.32 34.85 6.15
N ALA A 481 -11.88 35.27 4.97
CA ALA A 481 -11.04 36.45 4.77
C ALA A 481 -11.68 37.72 5.34
N PRO A 482 -10.87 38.72 5.72
CA PRO A 482 -11.38 39.97 6.27
C PRO A 482 -12.24 40.76 5.29
N ASP A 483 -13.45 41.09 5.74
CA ASP A 483 -14.33 42.02 5.04
C ASP A 483 -13.81 43.47 5.11
N ALA A 484 -14.42 44.37 4.33
CA ALA A 484 -13.97 45.77 4.23
C ALA A 484 -14.09 46.53 5.57
N THR A 485 -14.92 46.02 6.49
CA THR A 485 -15.18 46.61 7.81
C THR A 485 -14.42 45.94 8.94
N GLU A 486 -13.78 44.79 8.70
CA GLU A 486 -13.07 44.04 9.74
C GLU A 486 -11.60 44.51 9.83
N PRO A 487 -11.06 44.68 11.05
CA PRO A 487 -9.66 45.03 11.23
C PRO A 487 -8.76 43.83 10.85
N ALA A 488 -7.94 43.99 9.82
CA ALA A 488 -6.99 42.99 9.38
C ALA A 488 -5.57 43.25 9.94
N THR A 489 -4.91 42.19 10.38
CA THR A 489 -3.51 42.23 10.84
C THR A 489 -2.57 42.11 9.65
N ARG A 490 -1.50 42.92 9.63
CA ARG A 490 -0.47 42.80 8.58
C ARG A 490 0.26 41.46 8.68
N THR A 491 0.49 40.81 7.54
CA THR A 491 1.17 39.51 7.43
C THR A 491 2.49 39.48 8.20
N GLU A 492 3.32 40.51 8.06
CA GLU A 492 4.62 40.58 8.75
C GLU A 492 4.50 40.55 10.27
N SER A 493 3.44 41.15 10.83
CA SER A 493 3.22 41.14 12.28
C SER A 493 2.86 39.75 12.78
N VAL A 494 2.06 39.01 12.01
CA VAL A 494 1.74 37.61 12.33
C VAL A 494 2.99 36.74 12.19
N LEU A 495 3.79 36.93 11.14
CA LEU A 495 4.93 36.04 10.90
C LEU A 495 6.12 36.26 11.87
N LYS A 496 6.40 37.50 12.27
CA LYS A 496 7.61 37.82 13.05
C LYS A 496 7.39 37.89 14.57
N ASN A 497 6.24 38.38 15.03
CA ASN A 497 6.06 38.69 16.45
C ASN A 497 5.31 37.57 17.18
N PRO A 498 5.85 37.06 18.31
CA PRO A 498 5.04 36.27 19.21
C PRO A 498 3.90 37.17 19.75
N PRO A 499 2.71 36.62 20.03
CA PRO A 499 1.65 37.39 20.67
C PRO A 499 2.13 37.86 22.03
N PRO A 500 1.66 39.03 22.51
CA PRO A 500 1.84 39.37 23.90
C PRO A 500 1.23 38.25 24.77
N PRO A 501 1.99 37.64 25.70
CA PRO A 501 1.46 36.60 26.56
C PRO A 501 0.37 37.20 27.45
N GLY A 502 -0.87 36.71 27.31
CA GLY A 502 -1.92 36.91 28.32
C GLY A 502 -3.13 37.79 27.99
N ILE A 503 -3.37 38.22 26.75
CA ILE A 503 -4.67 38.82 26.41
C ILE A 503 -5.63 37.72 25.95
N HIS A 504 -6.19 36.98 26.92
CA HIS A 504 -7.46 36.30 26.69
C HIS A 504 -8.53 37.40 26.60
N LEU A 505 -8.99 37.74 25.38
CA LEU A 505 -10.23 38.50 25.17
C LEU A 505 -11.41 37.60 25.58
N GLY A 506 -11.54 37.37 26.88
CA GLY A 506 -12.72 36.79 27.50
C GLY A 506 -13.83 37.82 27.46
N LEU A 507 -14.61 37.82 26.39
CA LEU A 507 -15.95 38.40 26.38
C LEU A 507 -16.86 37.51 27.26
N THR A 508 -16.68 37.58 28.58
CA THR A 508 -17.75 37.22 29.51
C THR A 508 -18.67 38.43 29.61
N GLY A 509 -19.75 38.42 28.84
CA GLY A 509 -20.85 39.36 29.01
C GLY A 509 -21.53 39.10 30.35
N GLU A 510 -21.29 39.97 31.32
CA GLU A 510 -22.22 40.18 32.44
C GLU A 510 -23.45 40.95 31.92
N PRO A 511 -24.68 40.58 32.31
CA PRO A 511 -25.87 41.29 31.91
C PRO A 511 -26.02 42.59 32.70
N ALA A 512 -26.36 43.66 31.98
CA ALA A 512 -26.62 44.99 32.52
C ALA A 512 -27.73 44.98 33.59
N GLY A 513 -27.35 45.24 34.84
CA GLY A 513 -28.23 45.53 35.96
C GLY A 513 -28.42 47.04 36.16
N GLN A 514 -29.67 47.47 35.94
CA GLN A 514 -30.41 48.67 36.39
C GLN A 514 -29.70 49.85 37.09
N ALA A 515 -30.12 51.04 36.64
CA ALA A 515 -29.77 52.37 37.11
C ALA A 515 -30.10 52.65 38.61
N PRO A 516 -29.38 53.59 39.26
CA PRO A 516 -29.61 53.94 40.66
C PRO A 516 -30.62 55.09 40.81
N SER A 517 -31.53 54.95 41.79
CA SER A 517 -32.28 56.06 42.38
C SER A 517 -32.14 55.99 43.90
N GLY A 518 -31.83 57.12 44.56
CA GLY A 518 -32.05 57.28 46.00
C GLY A 518 -30.87 57.86 46.78
N ALA A 519 -31.10 59.04 47.33
CA ALA A 519 -30.21 59.87 48.15
C ALA A 519 -29.94 59.29 49.57
N PRO A 520 -28.97 59.86 50.35
CA PRO A 520 -28.37 59.22 51.52
C PRO A 520 -29.03 59.62 52.85
N PRO A 521 -28.67 58.93 53.96
CA PRO A 521 -28.57 59.63 55.23
C PRO A 521 -27.26 59.36 56.00
N ARG A 522 -26.68 60.47 56.45
CA ARG A 522 -26.02 60.75 57.74
C ARG A 522 -25.34 59.61 58.52
N ASP A 523 -24.02 59.66 58.49
CA ASP A 523 -23.07 59.82 59.60
C ASP A 523 -23.62 59.74 61.04
N THR A 524 -23.06 58.82 61.85
CA THR A 524 -22.61 59.05 63.24
C THR A 524 -21.65 57.92 63.64
N GLY A 525 -20.43 58.29 64.03
CA GLY A 525 -19.33 57.35 64.24
C GLY A 525 -19.22 56.72 65.63
N ALA A 526 -18.22 55.86 65.79
CA ALA A 526 -17.50 55.66 67.06
C ALA A 526 -16.16 54.90 66.85
N ARG A 527 -15.10 55.53 67.37
CA ARG A 527 -13.76 55.08 67.81
C ARG A 527 -13.39 53.57 67.83
N GLN A 528 -12.19 53.31 67.28
CA GLN A 528 -11.01 52.52 67.74
C GLN A 528 -10.98 51.99 69.21
N PRO A 529 -10.13 51.01 69.62
CA PRO A 529 -8.77 50.70 69.10
C PRO A 529 -8.29 49.22 69.08
N ALA A 530 -7.04 49.09 68.64
CA ALA A 530 -6.14 47.95 68.43
C ALA A 530 -5.86 46.97 69.59
N LYS A 531 -5.35 45.77 69.21
CA LYS A 531 -4.31 44.89 69.82
C LYS A 531 -4.57 43.45 69.33
N SER A 532 -3.64 42.50 69.16
CA SER A 532 -2.19 42.42 69.27
C SER A 532 -1.78 40.96 68.93
N THR A 533 -0.66 40.80 68.19
CA THR A 533 0.42 39.79 68.35
C THR A 533 0.18 38.29 68.58
N GLN A 534 1.09 37.52 67.92
CA GLN A 534 1.67 36.20 68.27
C GLN A 534 0.77 34.98 68.06
N GLY A 535 1.25 33.80 67.62
CA GLY A 535 2.58 33.24 67.36
C GLY A 535 2.35 31.94 66.56
N LYS A 536 3.29 31.34 65.83
CA LYS A 536 4.54 30.64 66.22
C LYS A 536 4.45 29.23 65.61
N ALA A 537 5.58 28.79 65.08
CA ALA A 537 5.85 27.54 64.36
C ALA A 537 5.39 26.24 65.04
N ALA A 538 5.20 25.16 64.27
CA ALA A 538 6.22 24.14 64.04
C ALA A 538 5.66 22.78 63.58
N ARG A 539 6.49 22.07 62.79
CA ARG A 539 6.75 20.61 62.80
C ARG A 539 5.78 19.65 62.07
N THR A 540 6.28 19.14 60.94
CA THR A 540 6.40 17.70 60.56
C THR A 540 6.80 16.80 61.76
N PRO A 541 6.55 15.46 61.78
CA PRO A 541 6.93 14.53 60.69
C PRO A 541 6.07 13.24 60.50
N SER A 542 6.38 12.54 59.39
CA SER A 542 6.48 11.08 59.22
C SER A 542 5.28 10.16 59.51
N GLY A 543 5.01 9.26 58.55
CA GLY A 543 4.53 7.92 58.90
C GLY A 543 3.81 7.12 57.81
N LYS A 544 4.60 6.32 57.08
CA LYS A 544 4.27 5.13 56.26
C LYS A 544 3.59 5.31 54.90
#